data_AF-A0AA37BM43-F1
#
_entry.id   AF-A0AA37BM43-F1
#
_cell.length_a   1.000
_cell.length_b   1.000
_cell.length_c   1.000
_cell.angle_alpha   90.00
_cell.angle_beta   90.00
_cell.angle_gamma   90.00
#
_symmetry.space_group_name_H-M   'P 1'
#
loop_
_entity.id
_entity.type
_entity.pdbx_description
1 polymer ?
#
loop_
_entity_poly.entity_id
_entity_poly.type
_entity_poly.pdbx_seq_one_letter_code
_entity_poly.pdbx_strand_id
1 'polypeptide(L)'
;MTSGTDPERVRRALAGLHYPADNRAVVDQATAAGADEAVVGVLFDLPIAIYADIDEVLNSIPHPPERNGDPSPGQRSAGDQRTTRDSG
;
A
#
# COMPACT_ATOMS: atom_id res chain seq x y z
N MET A 1 11.63 7.66 2.34
CA MET A 1 10.95 6.42 2.75
C MET A 1 10.55 5.71 1.47
N THR A 2 11.28 4.67 1.07
CA THR A 2 11.01 3.93 -0.17
C THR A 2 9.89 2.94 0.09
N SER A 3 8.75 3.08 -0.60
CA SER A 3 7.61 2.18 -0.45
C SER A 3 7.98 0.77 -0.91
N GLY A 4 7.71 -0.25 -0.08
CA GLY A 4 7.91 -1.66 -0.43
C GLY A 4 7.00 -2.15 -1.58
N THR A 5 6.05 -1.32 -1.98
CA THR A 5 5.12 -1.52 -3.10
C THR A 5 5.65 -0.96 -4.43
N ASP A 6 6.89 -0.48 -4.49
CA ASP A 6 7.47 0.04 -5.73
C ASP A 6 7.58 -1.07 -6.80
N PRO A 7 6.90 -0.93 -7.95
CA PRO A 7 6.79 -2.00 -8.92
C PRO A 7 8.14 -2.35 -9.56
N GLU A 8 9.05 -1.39 -9.70
CA GLU A 8 10.36 -1.63 -10.30
C GLU A 8 11.26 -2.45 -9.35
N ARG A 9 11.20 -2.17 -8.05
CA ARG A 9 11.89 -2.99 -7.04
C ARG A 9 11.37 -4.41 -6.99
N VAL A 10 10.04 -4.60 -7.02
CA VAL A 10 9.43 -5.92 -7.05
C VAL A 10 9.82 -6.66 -8.33
N ARG A 11 9.79 -5.98 -9.48
CA ARG A 11 10.24 -6.56 -10.77
C ARG A 11 11.67 -7.04 -10.73
N ARG A 12 12.57 -6.26 -10.12
CA ARG A 12 13.98 -6.64 -9.96
C ARG A 12 14.16 -7.80 -8.99
N ALA A 13 13.41 -7.82 -7.88
CA ALA A 13 13.48 -8.90 -6.89
C ALA A 13 13.01 -10.25 -7.43
N LEU A 14 12.02 -10.22 -8.32
CA LEU A 14 11.45 -11.41 -8.96
C LEU A 14 12.07 -11.70 -10.33
N ALA A 15 13.13 -10.97 -10.72
CA ALA A 15 13.84 -11.21 -11.96
C ALA A 15 14.45 -12.61 -11.94
N GLY A 16 13.96 -13.49 -12.82
CA GLY A 16 14.39 -14.89 -12.91
C GLY A 16 13.45 -15.89 -12.21
N LEU A 17 12.34 -15.45 -11.61
CA LEU A 17 11.30 -16.37 -11.16
C LEU A 17 10.65 -17.04 -12.37
N HIS A 18 10.47 -18.36 -12.30
CA HIS A 18 9.70 -19.11 -13.29
C HIS A 18 8.23 -19.14 -12.88
N TYR A 19 7.36 -18.68 -13.78
CA TYR A 19 5.92 -18.73 -13.60
C TYR A 19 5.31 -19.94 -14.32
N PRO A 20 4.19 -20.50 -13.84
CA PRO A 20 3.43 -20.08 -12.65
C PRO A 20 4.15 -20.37 -11.32
N ALA A 21 3.98 -19.47 -10.34
CA ALA A 21 4.65 -19.55 -9.04
C ALA A 21 3.66 -19.32 -7.89
N ASP A 22 3.83 -20.04 -6.78
CA ASP A 22 3.07 -19.80 -5.56
C ASP A 22 3.66 -18.64 -4.73
N ASN A 23 2.87 -18.15 -3.77
CA ASN A 23 3.30 -17.09 -2.84
C ASN A 23 4.67 -17.38 -2.18
N ARG A 24 4.92 -18.63 -1.78
CA ARG A 24 6.16 -18.99 -1.11
C ARG A 24 7.36 -18.92 -2.06
N ALA A 25 7.21 -19.38 -3.30
CA ALA A 25 8.23 -19.27 -4.34
C ALA A 25 8.54 -17.80 -4.67
N VAL A 26 7.52 -16.93 -4.68
CA VAL A 26 7.69 -15.48 -4.86
C VAL A 26 8.51 -14.86 -3.71
N VAL A 27 8.19 -15.19 -2.46
CA VAL A 27 8.92 -14.70 -1.27
C VAL A 27 10.34 -15.26 -1.22
N ASP A 28 10.51 -16.56 -1.48
CA ASP A 28 11.82 -17.23 -1.47
C ASP A 28 12.74 -16.63 -2.54
N GLN A 29 12.21 -16.36 -3.75
CA GLN A 29 12.97 -15.70 -4.81
C GLN A 29 13.38 -14.28 -4.44
N ALA A 30 12.45 -13.47 -3.93
CA ALA A 30 12.77 -12.10 -3.50
C ALA A 30 13.83 -12.08 -2.38
N THR A 31 13.73 -13.01 -1.45
CA THR A 31 14.70 -13.19 -0.36
C THR A 31 16.07 -13.62 -0.90
N ALA A 32 16.11 -14.60 -1.82
CA ALA A 32 17.33 -15.08 -2.46
C ALA A 32 18.00 -14.00 -3.32
N ALA A 33 17.22 -13.12 -3.94
CA ALA A 33 17.70 -11.96 -4.70
C ALA A 33 18.21 -10.81 -3.80
N GLY A 34 18.07 -10.92 -2.47
CA GLY A 34 18.48 -9.88 -1.52
C GLY A 34 17.58 -8.65 -1.55
N ALA A 35 16.28 -8.84 -1.81
CA ALA A 35 15.32 -7.75 -1.79
C ALA A 35 15.21 -7.09 -0.41
N ASP A 36 14.84 -5.81 -0.40
CA ASP A 36 14.62 -5.06 0.83
C ASP A 36 13.54 -5.75 1.69
N GLU A 37 13.69 -5.72 3.02
CA GLU A 37 12.74 -6.30 3.97
C GLU A 37 11.32 -5.75 3.78
N ALA A 38 11.20 -4.48 3.38
CA ALA A 38 9.91 -3.86 3.04
C ALA A 38 9.25 -4.49 1.81
N VAL A 39 10.03 -4.90 0.80
CA VAL A 39 9.53 -5.61 -0.39
C VAL A 39 9.13 -7.03 -0.01
N VAL A 40 9.99 -7.74 0.73
CA VAL A 40 9.72 -9.10 1.20
C VAL A 40 8.46 -9.14 2.07
N GLY A 41 8.29 -8.17 2.97
CA GLY A 41 7.10 -8.07 3.83
C GLY A 41 5.80 -7.88 3.03
N VAL A 42 5.83 -7.06 1.98
CA VAL A 42 4.68 -6.88 1.08
C VAL A 42 4.36 -8.18 0.32
N LEU A 43 5.39 -8.86 -0.20
CA LEU A 43 5.20 -10.13 -0.91
C LEU A 43 4.72 -11.26 0.02
N PHE A 44 5.08 -11.21 1.30
CA PHE A 44 4.61 -12.15 2.31
C PHE A 44 3.12 -11.97 2.63
N ASP A 45 2.59 -10.74 2.52
CA ASP A 45 1.17 -10.43 2.77
C ASP A 45 0.25 -10.77 1.57
N LEU A 46 0.84 -11.18 0.44
CA LEU A 46 0.08 -11.60 -0.73
C LEU A 46 -0.80 -12.82 -0.44
N PRO A 47 -1.98 -12.93 -1.09
CA PRO A 47 -2.85 -14.08 -0.91
C PRO A 47 -2.17 -15.40 -1.30
N ILE A 48 -2.56 -16.48 -0.64
CA ILE A 48 -2.09 -17.84 -0.96
C ILE A 48 -2.79 -18.28 -2.25
N ALA A 49 -2.15 -17.97 -3.37
CA ALA A 49 -2.60 -18.27 -4.72
C ALA A 49 -1.41 -18.68 -5.62
N ILE A 50 -1.72 -19.14 -6.82
CA ILE A 50 -0.74 -19.39 -7.88
C ILE A 50 -0.81 -18.19 -8.83
N TYR A 51 0.32 -17.52 -9.01
CA TYR A 51 0.47 -16.38 -9.90
C TYR A 51 1.01 -16.86 -11.25
N ALA A 52 0.35 -16.48 -12.33
CA ALA A 52 0.69 -16.84 -13.70
C ALA A 52 1.83 -15.98 -14.28
N ASP A 53 2.00 -14.77 -13.78
CA ASP A 53 3.04 -13.84 -14.21
C ASP A 53 3.32 -12.74 -13.16
N ILE A 54 4.31 -11.89 -13.46
CA ILE A 54 4.75 -10.83 -12.57
C ILE A 54 3.76 -9.68 -12.44
N ASP A 55 2.96 -9.41 -13.47
CA ASP A 55 1.95 -8.35 -13.42
C ASP A 55 0.77 -8.78 -12.54
N GLU A 56 0.43 -10.07 -12.50
CA GLU A 56 -0.55 -10.63 -11.56
C GLU A 56 -0.08 -10.51 -10.10
N VAL A 57 1.21 -10.75 -9.84
CA VAL A 57 1.81 -10.53 -8.52
C VAL A 57 1.68 -9.06 -8.12
N LEU A 58 2.08 -8.14 -9.00
CA LEU A 58 2.01 -6.70 -8.75
C LEU A 58 0.58 -6.21 -8.50
N ASN A 59 -0.39 -6.72 -9.26
CA ASN A 59 -1.80 -6.37 -9.11
C ASN A 59 -2.41 -6.92 -7.80
N SER A 60 -1.81 -7.98 -7.26
CA SER A 60 -2.24 -8.61 -6.00
C SER A 60 -1.63 -7.97 -4.76
N ILE A 61 -0.64 -7.08 -4.92
CA ILE A 61 -0.04 -6.35 -3.81
C ILE A 61 -1.13 -5.53 -3.11
N PRO A 62 -1.31 -5.70 -1.79
CA PRO A 62 -2.28 -4.91 -1.05
C PRO A 62 -1.84 -3.45 -1.08
N HIS A 63 -2.61 -2.63 -1.79
CA HIS A 63 -2.48 -1.18 -1.68
C HIS A 63 -2.97 -0.83 -0.27
N PRO A 64 -2.13 -0.23 0.60
CA PRO A 64 -2.66 0.34 1.83
C PRO A 64 -3.79 1.28 1.41
N PRO A 65 -4.94 1.29 2.12
CA PRO A 65 -5.96 2.27 1.83
C PRO A 65 -5.24 3.61 1.86
N GLU A 66 -5.23 4.30 0.71
CA GLU A 66 -4.71 5.66 0.66
C GLU A 66 -5.33 6.35 1.85
N ARG A 67 -4.48 6.82 2.77
CA ARG A 67 -4.92 7.59 3.92
C ARG A 67 -5.50 8.85 3.33
N ASN A 68 -6.75 8.77 2.88
CA ASN A 68 -7.60 9.89 2.51
C ASN A 68 -7.34 10.94 3.58
N GLY A 69 -6.91 12.11 3.12
CA GLY A 69 -6.33 13.19 3.92
C GLY A 69 -7.03 13.36 5.27
N ASP A 70 -6.24 13.54 6.33
CA ASP A 70 -6.07 14.87 6.93
C ASP A 70 -7.32 15.29 7.74
N PRO A 71 -7.16 15.55 9.05
CA PRO A 71 -8.26 15.66 10.01
C PRO A 71 -9.16 16.83 9.62
N SER A 72 -10.48 16.67 9.56
CA SER A 72 -11.41 17.79 9.37
C SER A 72 -11.08 18.97 10.31
N PRO A 73 -10.46 20.08 9.84
CA PRO A 73 -10.20 21.24 10.67
C PRO A 73 -11.25 22.28 10.26
N GLY A 74 -12.50 22.07 10.68
CA GLY A 74 -13.57 22.89 10.09
C GLY A 74 -14.99 22.67 10.57
N GLN A 75 -15.22 22.18 11.79
CA GLN A 75 -16.53 22.32 12.44
C GLN A 75 -16.37 22.86 13.86
N ARG A 76 -15.56 23.91 13.98
CA ARG A 76 -15.71 24.89 15.06
C ARG A 76 -15.69 26.25 14.39
N SER A 77 -16.73 27.04 14.66
CA SER A 77 -16.85 28.46 14.31
C SER A 77 -17.35 28.79 12.90
N ALA A 78 -18.67 28.63 12.71
CA ALA A 78 -19.44 29.57 11.89
C ALA A 78 -20.81 29.76 12.55
N GLY A 79 -20.88 30.75 13.42
CA GLY A 79 -22.10 31.15 14.14
C GLY A 79 -21.85 32.26 15.15
N ASP A 80 -20.88 33.13 14.89
CA ASP A 80 -20.71 34.40 15.59
C ASP A 80 -21.62 35.44 14.89
N GLN A 81 -22.50 36.03 15.69
CA GLN A 81 -23.19 37.32 15.55
C GLN A 81 -24.45 37.43 14.66
N ARG A 82 -25.60 37.53 15.34
CA ARG A 82 -26.45 38.74 15.33
C ARG A 82 -27.62 38.59 16.30
N THR A 83 -27.69 39.47 17.30
CA THR A 83 -28.81 40.41 17.51
C THR A 83 -28.74 40.94 18.95
N THR A 84 -28.21 42.15 19.13
CA THR A 84 -29.00 43.37 19.37
C THR A 84 -29.45 43.48 20.83
N ARG A 85 -28.73 44.36 21.53
CA ARG A 85 -29.19 45.21 22.63
C ARG A 85 -30.66 45.59 22.46
N ASP A 86 -31.45 45.57 23.55
CA ASP A 86 -32.52 46.52 23.89
C ASP A 86 -33.91 45.92 24.25
N SER A 87 -34.43 46.45 25.38
CA SER A 87 -35.83 46.54 25.84
C SER A 87 -36.52 45.37 26.56
N GLY A 88 -36.86 45.63 27.83
CA GLY A 88 -37.75 44.86 28.70
C GLY A 88 -37.68 45.35 30.15
#